data_AF-A0A660RUT7-F1
#
_entry.id   AF-A0A660RUT7-F1
#
_cell.length_a   1.000
_cell.length_b   1.000
_cell.length_c   1.000
_cell.angle_alpha   90.00
_cell.angle_beta   90.00
_cell.angle_gamma   90.00
#
_symmetry.space_group_name_H-M   'P 1'
#
loop_
_entity.id
_entity.type
_entity.pdbx_description
1 polymer ?
#
loop_
_entity_poly.entity_id
_entity_poly.type
_entity_poly.pdbx_seq_one_letter_code
_entity_poly.pdbx_strand_id
1 'polypeptide(L)'
;MKDALSRIKEARHRFETSRIALNTSKESFRIEELKYETGAGTITDSLLAQAAWLRTRANMLQALFDFHDAVADYRLALGTIDREFRRIN
;
A
#
# COMPACT_ATOMS: atom_id res chain seq x y z
N MET A 1 23.90 8.78 -5.19
CA MET A 1 23.60 7.31 -5.12
C MET A 1 23.14 6.86 -3.74
N LYS A 2 23.83 7.21 -2.64
CA LYS A 2 23.39 6.87 -1.27
C LYS A 2 21.95 7.35 -0.98
N ASP A 3 21.62 8.58 -1.38
CA ASP A 3 20.30 9.16 -1.13
C ASP A 3 19.17 8.43 -1.87
N ALA A 4 19.42 7.98 -3.11
CA ALA A 4 18.45 7.22 -3.89
C ALA A 4 18.18 5.83 -3.27
N LEU A 5 19.24 5.16 -2.78
CA LEU A 5 19.10 3.88 -2.08
C LEU A 5 18.34 4.02 -0.75
N SER A 6 18.58 5.10 0.00
CA SER A 6 17.80 5.41 1.21
C SER A 6 16.33 5.64 0.89
N ARG A 7 16.01 6.40 -0.16
CA ARG A 7 14.61 6.64 -0.60
C ARG A 7 13.89 5.34 -0.97
N ILE A 8 14.55 4.41 -1.68
CA ILE A 8 14.00 3.08 -1.97
C ILE A 8 13.72 2.30 -0.68
N LYS A 9 14.67 2.31 0.26
CA LYS A 9 14.53 1.58 1.54
C LYS A 9 13.37 2.13 2.37
N GLU A 10 13.25 3.45 2.45
CA GLU A 10 12.16 4.12 3.15
C GLU A 10 10.80 3.83 2.50
N ALA A 11 10.71 3.94 1.16
CA ALA A 11 9.48 3.67 0.44
C ALA A 11 9.04 2.20 0.60
N ARG A 12 9.99 1.25 0.57
CA ARG A 12 9.71 -0.17 0.87
C ARG A 12 9.16 -0.35 2.27
N HIS A 13 9.79 0.26 3.27
CA HIS A 13 9.34 0.14 4.66
C HIS A 13 7.93 0.74 4.86
N ARG A 14 7.64 1.87 4.20
CA ARG A 14 6.29 2.47 4.19
C ARG A 14 5.27 1.53 3.55
N PHE A 15 5.61 0.92 2.41
CA PHE A 15 4.77 -0.09 1.78
C PHE A 15 4.48 -1.27 2.72
N GLU A 16 5.50 -1.86 3.34
CA GLU A 16 5.33 -2.99 4.26
C GLU A 16 4.46 -2.63 5.47
N THR A 17 4.67 -1.45 6.06
CA THR A 17 3.87 -0.94 7.17
C THR A 17 2.41 -0.73 6.75
N SER A 18 2.17 -0.12 5.58
CA SER A 18 0.83 0.11 5.05
C SER A 18 0.08 -1.20 4.76
N ARG A 19 0.80 -2.25 4.35
CA ARG A 19 0.25 -3.60 4.13
C ARG A 19 -0.19 -4.25 5.44
N ILE A 20 0.56 -4.05 6.53
CA ILE A 20 0.14 -4.50 7.86
C ILE A 20 -1.12 -3.76 8.29
N ALA A 21 -1.16 -2.43 8.14
CA ALA A 21 -2.35 -1.62 8.45
C ALA A 21 -3.58 -2.06 7.62
N LEU A 22 -3.40 -2.41 6.34
CA LEU A 22 -4.46 -2.94 5.49
C LEU A 22 -5.04 -4.24 6.07
N ASN A 23 -4.20 -5.17 6.50
CA ASN A 23 -4.65 -6.41 7.11
C ASN A 23 -5.42 -6.16 8.41
N THR A 24 -4.93 -5.26 9.26
CA THR A 24 -5.61 -4.89 10.51
C THR A 24 -6.98 -4.27 10.24
N SER A 25 -7.06 -3.29 9.34
CA SER A 25 -8.33 -2.63 9.00
C SER A 25 -9.34 -3.58 8.33
N LYS A 26 -8.86 -4.55 7.54
CA LYS A 26 -9.71 -5.61 6.98
C LYS A 26 -10.32 -6.48 8.07
N GLU A 27 -9.54 -6.85 9.08
CA GLU A 27 -10.05 -7.64 10.20
C GLU A 27 -11.03 -6.83 11.06
N SER A 28 -10.76 -5.54 11.29
CA SER A 28 -11.72 -4.64 11.94
C SER A 28 -13.04 -4.56 11.18
N PHE A 29 -13.00 -4.43 9.85
CA PHE A 29 -14.22 -4.46 9.03
C PHE A 29 -14.97 -5.79 9.18
N ARG A 30 -14.28 -6.93 9.12
CA ARG A 30 -14.89 -8.26 9.32
C ARG A 30 -15.61 -8.38 10.67
N ILE A 31 -15.03 -7.83 11.74
CA ILE A 31 -15.63 -7.84 13.08
C ILE A 31 -16.90 -6.99 13.13
N GLU A 32 -16.86 -5.76 12.60
CA GLU A 32 -18.04 -4.88 12.61
C GLU A 32 -19.16 -5.38 11.68
N GLU A 33 -18.81 -6.01 10.56
CA GLU A 33 -19.76 -6.71 9.69
C GLU A 33 -20.45 -7.85 10.43
N LEU A 34 -19.70 -8.71 11.14
CA LEU A 34 -20.29 -9.80 11.93
C LEU A 34 -21.20 -9.29 13.05
N LYS A 35 -20.82 -8.19 13.73
CA LYS A 35 -21.69 -7.57 14.75
C LYS A 35 -23.00 -7.08 14.14
N TYR A 36 -22.95 -6.45 12.97
CA TYR A 36 -24.16 -6.04 12.26
C TYR A 36 -25.04 -7.25 11.89
N GLU A 37 -24.45 -8.30 11.30
CA GLU A 37 -25.18 -9.53 10.89
C GLU A 37 -25.85 -10.25 12.06
N THR A 38 -25.22 -10.20 13.24
CA THR A 38 -25.73 -10.84 14.47
C THR A 38 -26.60 -9.93 15.34
N GLY A 39 -26.82 -8.68 14.93
CA GLY A 39 -27.61 -7.69 15.67
C GLY A 39 -26.89 -7.10 16.90
N ALA A 40 -25.60 -7.39 17.08
CA ALA A 40 -24.75 -6.85 18.15
C ALA A 40 -24.14 -5.47 17.81
N GLY A 41 -24.39 -4.94 16.62
CA GLY A 41 -23.91 -3.64 16.15
C GLY A 41 -24.83 -3.03 15.09
N THR A 42 -24.50 -1.83 14.63
CA THR A 42 -25.32 -1.11 13.65
C THR A 42 -24.74 -1.20 12.24
N ILE A 43 -25.59 -1.00 11.23
CA ILE A 43 -25.13 -0.88 9.83
C ILE A 43 -24.12 0.27 9.66
N THR A 44 -24.28 1.34 10.44
CA THR A 44 -23.39 2.49 10.41
C THR A 44 -21.97 2.12 10.86
N ASP A 45 -21.82 1.29 11.90
CA ASP A 45 -20.50 0.82 12.38
C ASP A 45 -19.79 0.00 11.30
N SER A 46 -20.50 -0.91 10.65
CA SER A 46 -19.99 -1.71 9.52
C SER A 46 -19.53 -0.81 8.36
N LEU A 47 -20.36 0.17 7.96
CA LEU A 47 -20.02 1.11 6.88
C LEU A 47 -18.80 1.98 7.22
N LEU A 48 -18.67 2.45 8.47
CA LEU A 48 -17.50 3.19 8.93
C LEU A 48 -16.23 2.35 8.87
N ALA A 49 -16.30 1.09 9.32
CA ALA A 49 -15.17 0.17 9.24
C ALA A 49 -14.80 -0.18 7.80
N GLN A 50 -15.78 -0.35 6.91
CA GLN A 50 -15.56 -0.55 5.48
C GLN A 50 -14.85 0.65 4.84
N ALA A 51 -15.31 1.88 5.14
CA ALA A 51 -14.67 3.10 4.65
C ALA A 51 -13.22 3.24 5.15
N ALA A 52 -12.95 2.87 6.41
CA ALA A 52 -11.60 2.85 6.96
C ALA A 52 -10.68 1.81 6.28
N TRP A 53 -11.21 0.61 6.01
CA TRP A 53 -10.49 -0.42 5.25
C TRP A 53 -10.16 0.05 3.83
N LEU A 54 -11.13 0.63 3.11
CA LEU A 54 -10.93 1.15 1.76
C LEU A 54 -9.90 2.28 1.72
N ARG A 55 -9.92 3.19 2.70
CA ARG A 55 -8.92 4.25 2.85
C ARG A 55 -7.52 3.67 3.07
N THR A 56 -7.40 2.66 3.93
CA THR A 56 -6.12 2.01 4.20
C THR A 56 -5.60 1.26 2.97
N ARG A 57 -6.49 0.65 2.18
CA ARG A 57 -6.16 0.04 0.89
C ARG A 57 -5.62 1.06 -0.09
N ALA A 58 -6.26 2.22 -0.21
CA ALA A 58 -5.77 3.31 -1.07
C ALA A 58 -4.37 3.78 -0.63
N ASN A 59 -4.14 3.96 0.67
CA ASN A 59 -2.84 4.34 1.21
C ASN A 59 -1.75 3.29 0.92
N MET A 60 -2.08 2.01 1.01
CA MET A 60 -1.15 0.92 0.69
C MET A 60 -0.78 0.88 -0.79
N LEU A 61 -1.75 1.11 -1.67
CA LEU A 61 -1.50 1.21 -3.11
C LEU A 61 -0.63 2.43 -3.44
N GLN A 62 -0.89 3.58 -2.81
CA GLN A 62 -0.02 4.75 -2.97
C GLN A 62 1.42 4.45 -2.55
N ALA A 63 1.62 3.81 -1.39
CA ALA A 63 2.96 3.44 -0.92
C ALA A 63 3.67 2.44 -1.86
N LEU A 64 2.91 1.55 -2.52
CA LEU A 64 3.44 0.64 -3.54
C LEU A 64 3.89 1.42 -4.78
N PHE A 65 3.09 2.37 -5.25
CA PHE A 65 3.46 3.24 -6.37
C PHE A 65 4.71 4.05 -6.04
N ASP A 66 4.77 4.69 -4.88
CA ASP A 66 5.93 5.48 -4.45
C ASP A 66 7.21 4.63 -4.37
N PHE A 67 7.08 3.35 -3.96
CA PHE A 67 8.21 2.41 -3.97
C PHE A 67 8.70 2.08 -5.38
N HIS A 68 7.79 1.84 -6.32
CA HIS A 68 8.16 1.59 -7.72
C HIS A 68 8.77 2.84 -8.37
N ASP A 69 8.26 4.02 -8.06
CA ASP A 69 8.76 5.30 -8.56
C ASP A 69 10.21 5.54 -8.08
N ALA A 70 10.48 5.31 -6.79
CA ALA A 70 11.83 5.40 -6.24
C ALA A 70 12.83 4.43 -6.91
N VAL A 71 12.36 3.24 -7.31
CA VAL A 71 13.19 2.27 -8.05
C VAL A 71 13.44 2.73 -9.48
N ALA A 72 12.43 3.29 -10.15
CA ALA A 72 12.56 3.84 -11.50
C ALA A 72 13.55 5.01 -11.52
N ASP A 73 13.42 5.96 -10.60
CA ASP A 73 14.34 7.10 -10.44
C ASP A 73 15.79 6.67 -10.26
N TYR A 74 16.02 5.65 -9.44
CA TYR A 74 17.37 5.09 -9.25
C TYR A 74 17.92 4.48 -10.54
N ARG A 75 17.11 3.74 -11.29
CA ARG A 75 17.51 3.15 -12.59
C ARG A 75 17.78 4.23 -13.64
N LEU A 76 16.99 5.30 -13.64
CA LEU A 76 17.20 6.47 -14.52
C LEU A 76 18.54 7.12 -14.24
N ALA A 77 18.83 7.39 -12.95
CA ALA A 77 20.10 8.00 -12.52
C ALA A 77 21.33 7.14 -12.86
N LEU A 78 21.16 5.82 -13.00
CA LEU A 78 22.21 4.89 -13.44
C LEU A 78 22.30 4.73 -14.97
N GLY A 79 21.40 5.35 -15.74
CA GLY A 79 21.33 5.17 -17.19
C GLY A 79 21.01 3.73 -17.61
N THR A 80 20.29 2.98 -16.78
CA THR A 80 19.95 1.57 -17.06
C THR A 80 18.52 1.37 -17.56
N ILE A 81 17.66 2.40 -17.49
CA ILE A 81 16.28 2.35 -17.99
C ILE A 81 16.20 1.92 -19.47
N ASP A 82 17.09 2.46 -20.32
CA ASP A 82 17.07 2.19 -21.77
C ASP A 82 17.63 0.79 -22.13
N ARG A 83 18.39 0.15 -21.23
CA ARG A 83 18.98 -1.18 -21.48
C ARG A 83 18.02 -2.35 -21.26
N GLU A 84 17.02 -2.21 -20.38
CA GLU A 84 15.97 -3.23 -20.23
C GLU A 84 14.93 -3.15 -21.37
N PHE A 85 14.58 -1.95 -21.84
CA PHE A 85 13.62 -1.79 -22.93
C PHE A 85 14.12 -2.38 -24.26
N ARG A 86 15.44 -2.34 -24.50
CA ARG A 86 16.09 -2.99 -25.65
C ARG A 86 16.28 -4.50 -25.52
N ARG A 87 16.01 -5.11 -24.35
CA ARG A 87 16.13 -6.56 -24.13
C ARG A 87 14.82 -7.33 -24.33
N ILE A 88 13.71 -6.62 -24.46
CA ILE A 88 12.35 -7.18 -24.62
C ILE A 88 11.88 -7.11 -26.09
N ASN A 89 12.71 -6.55 -26.99
CA ASN A 89 12.52 -6.59 -28.44
C ASN A 89 13.62 -7.45 -29.10
#